data_AF-A0A5P9D039-F1
#
_entry.id   AF-A0A5P9D039-F1
#
_cell.length_a   1.000
_cell.length_b   1.000
_cell.length_c   1.000
_cell.angle_alpha   90.00
_cell.angle_beta   90.00
_cell.angle_gamma   90.00
#
_symmetry.space_group_name_H-M   'P 1'
#
loop_
_entity.id
_entity.type
_entity.pdbx_description
1 polymer ?
#
loop_
_entity_poly.entity_id
_entity_poly.type
_entity_poly.pdbx_seq_one_letter_code
_entity_poly.pdbx_strand_id
1 'polypeptide(L)'
;MADHSKIEWTDATWNPITGCSLMSEGCRFCYAAELAATRLKNHPSRVGLTKKSAAGVVQFNGKVRFNDDWLDQPLRWRKPRMIFVCAHADLFHENVPDDWIDKIFAVMALCPQHTFQVLTKRPERMKKYVSAFTDEALQWERLGDAGGWLVGNRAYEDAGAAQWPLPNVWFGVSVEDQVTADTRIPYLLDTPAAVRFLSAEPLLGPVNLHEFLLGYRAGHPAKCVCGHPHGFTRCPNYGRVSKQASWPGGACKQFRKAPFADGLHWVIAGGESGRKARPMHPQWVRDLRDKCAAAEVPFLFKQWGSYLPWEPAHGPCWRAQNGQCEDHHILFPSDWDTDPTWDDGLGFVAEGLEHFAFQKVGKGAAGRTLDGVTHDGFPEVRS
;
A
#
# COMPACT_ATOMS: atom_id res chain seq x y z
N MET A 1 3.56 6.50 -19.26
CA MET A 1 2.72 7.07 -18.17
C MET A 1 1.31 7.11 -18.70
N ALA A 2 0.29 7.00 -17.84
CA ALA A 2 -1.07 6.81 -18.32
C ALA A 2 -2.06 7.71 -17.56
N ASP A 3 -2.83 8.49 -18.32
CA ASP A 3 -4.08 9.15 -17.90
C ASP A 3 -5.18 8.11 -17.60
N HIS A 4 -4.95 6.85 -18.00
CA HIS A 4 -5.77 5.68 -17.70
C HIS A 4 -4.89 4.57 -17.14
N SER A 5 -4.75 4.53 -15.82
CA SER A 5 -3.99 3.51 -15.12
C SER A 5 -4.59 2.12 -15.33
N LYS A 6 -3.73 1.10 -15.33
CA LYS A 6 -4.15 -0.31 -15.23
C LYS A 6 -4.08 -0.82 -13.79
N ILE A 7 -3.81 0.06 -12.84
CA ILE A 7 -3.83 -0.22 -11.40
C ILE A 7 -5.25 0.06 -10.94
N GLU A 8 -5.86 -0.95 -10.33
CA GLU A 8 -7.29 -1.07 -10.16
C GLU A 8 -7.88 -0.05 -9.18
N TRP A 9 -7.05 0.52 -8.31
CA TRP A 9 -7.42 1.45 -7.25
C TRP A 9 -7.08 2.93 -7.53
N THR A 10 -6.74 3.28 -8.77
CA THR A 10 -6.31 4.63 -9.14
C THR A 10 -6.66 4.96 -10.60
N ASP A 11 -6.96 6.22 -10.92
CA ASP A 11 -7.33 6.63 -12.27
C ASP A 11 -6.08 6.88 -13.14
N ALA A 12 -5.04 7.46 -12.54
CA ALA A 12 -3.84 7.88 -13.26
C ALA A 12 -2.57 7.65 -12.43
N THR A 13 -1.42 7.60 -13.09
CA THR A 13 -0.11 7.53 -12.42
C THR A 13 0.72 8.75 -12.76
N TRP A 14 1.30 9.39 -11.74
CA TRP A 14 2.22 10.50 -11.91
C TRP A 14 3.60 10.10 -11.39
N ASN A 15 4.64 10.19 -12.22
CA ASN A 15 5.98 9.65 -11.91
C ASN A 15 7.07 10.73 -11.99
N PRO A 16 7.02 11.78 -11.15
CA PRO A 16 8.04 12.83 -11.11
C PRO A 16 9.40 12.27 -10.67
N ILE A 17 9.44 11.13 -9.99
CA ILE A 17 10.67 10.40 -9.65
C ILE A 17 10.62 8.98 -10.22
N THR A 18 11.79 8.48 -10.60
CA THR A 18 11.98 7.06 -10.93
C THR A 18 13.27 6.47 -10.38
N GLY A 19 13.22 5.16 -10.11
CA GLY A 19 14.31 4.46 -9.46
C GLY A 19 14.06 4.27 -7.97
N CYS A 20 14.69 3.27 -7.38
CA CYS A 20 14.52 2.87 -5.99
C CYS A 20 15.67 1.94 -5.57
N SER A 21 15.59 1.38 -4.36
CA SER A 21 16.43 0.31 -3.84
C SER A 21 15.54 -0.77 -3.20
N LEU A 22 16.06 -1.99 -3.12
CA LEU A 22 15.37 -3.08 -2.42
C LEU A 22 15.25 -2.73 -0.93
N MET A 23 14.05 -2.86 -0.38
CA MET A 23 13.74 -2.54 1.04
C MET A 23 13.27 -3.77 1.82
N SER A 24 12.57 -4.71 1.18
CA SER A 24 12.02 -5.92 1.79
C SER A 24 11.84 -7.02 0.75
N GLU A 25 11.41 -8.19 1.20
CA GLU A 25 11.14 -9.34 0.34
C GLU A 25 10.09 -9.08 -0.75
N GLY A 26 9.12 -8.20 -0.53
CA GLY A 26 8.18 -7.78 -1.59
C GLY A 26 8.84 -7.01 -2.74
N CYS A 27 10.06 -6.49 -2.56
CA CYS A 27 10.81 -5.85 -3.63
C CYS A 27 11.62 -6.84 -4.48
N ARG A 28 11.73 -8.12 -4.08
CA ARG A 28 12.59 -9.11 -4.75
C ARG A 28 12.24 -9.27 -6.23
N PHE A 29 10.95 -9.28 -6.58
CA PHE A 29 10.44 -9.40 -7.94
C PHE A 29 9.64 -8.17 -8.38
N CYS A 30 10.17 -6.99 -8.08
CA CYS A 30 9.52 -5.70 -8.36
C CYS A 30 9.15 -5.51 -9.84
N TYR A 31 7.85 -5.38 -10.13
CA TYR A 31 7.35 -5.18 -11.49
C TYR A 31 7.91 -3.91 -12.15
N ALA A 32 8.13 -2.84 -11.38
CA ALA A 32 8.61 -1.57 -11.90
C ALA A 32 10.07 -1.68 -12.35
N ALA A 33 10.90 -2.43 -11.60
CA ALA A 33 12.26 -2.73 -11.99
C ALA A 33 12.30 -3.60 -13.25
N GLU A 34 11.47 -4.64 -13.31
CA GLU A 34 11.35 -5.51 -14.50
C GLU A 34 10.93 -4.70 -15.75
N LEU A 35 9.94 -3.82 -15.61
CA LEU A 35 9.48 -2.96 -16.69
C LEU A 35 10.57 -1.98 -17.14
N ALA A 36 11.32 -1.40 -16.19
CA ALA A 36 12.45 -0.52 -16.46
C ALA A 36 13.60 -1.25 -17.17
N ALA A 37 13.88 -2.52 -16.84
CA ALA A 37 14.94 -3.29 -17.50
C ALA A 37 14.53 -3.90 -18.86
N THR A 38 13.23 -3.97 -19.14
CA THR A 38 12.69 -4.60 -20.36
C THR A 38 12.08 -3.57 -21.31
N ARG A 39 10.77 -3.32 -21.20
CA ARG A 39 10.01 -2.48 -22.14
C ARG A 39 10.46 -1.02 -22.13
N LEU A 40 10.94 -0.53 -20.99
CA LEU A 40 11.36 0.86 -20.81
C LEU A 40 12.88 1.04 -20.74
N LYS A 41 13.67 0.02 -21.09
CA LYS A 41 15.14 0.03 -20.94
C LYS A 41 15.85 1.22 -21.61
N ASN A 42 15.30 1.68 -22.72
CA ASN A 42 15.85 2.79 -23.52
C ASN A 42 15.17 4.13 -23.22
N HIS A 43 14.14 4.16 -22.37
CA HIS A 43 13.44 5.40 -22.06
C HIS A 43 14.37 6.30 -21.22
N PRO A 44 14.55 7.60 -21.55
CA PRO A 44 15.49 8.50 -20.85
C PRO A 44 15.31 8.54 -19.34
N SER A 45 14.08 8.47 -18.86
CA SER A 45 13.78 8.41 -17.42
C SER A 45 14.02 7.06 -16.74
N ARG A 46 14.30 5.97 -17.46
CA ARG A 46 14.49 4.61 -16.88
C ARG A 46 15.89 4.02 -17.15
N VAL A 47 16.59 4.51 -18.18
CA VAL A 47 17.92 4.03 -18.55
C VAL A 47 18.89 4.10 -17.37
N GLY A 48 19.65 3.03 -17.13
CA GLY A 48 20.68 2.96 -16.10
C GLY A 48 20.19 2.90 -14.65
N LEU A 49 18.89 2.67 -14.39
CA LEU A 49 18.32 2.57 -13.04
C LEU A 49 18.21 1.14 -12.49
N THR A 50 18.47 0.13 -13.33
CA THR A 50 18.29 -1.27 -12.97
C THR A 50 19.59 -2.07 -13.03
N LYS A 51 19.67 -3.14 -12.26
CA LYS A 51 20.69 -4.18 -12.32
C LYS A 51 20.02 -5.55 -12.43
N LYS A 52 20.73 -6.52 -13.01
CA LYS A 52 20.28 -7.91 -13.13
C LYS A 52 21.31 -8.82 -12.46
N SER A 53 20.87 -9.67 -11.54
CA SER A 53 21.74 -10.66 -10.89
C SER A 53 22.07 -11.83 -11.81
N ALA A 54 23.05 -12.65 -11.44
CA ALA A 54 23.39 -13.89 -12.15
C ALA A 54 22.18 -14.85 -12.24
N ALA A 55 21.35 -14.92 -11.19
CA ALA A 55 20.10 -15.68 -11.17
C ALA A 55 18.96 -15.03 -11.99
N GLY A 56 19.28 -13.98 -12.76
CA GLY A 56 18.34 -13.27 -13.62
C GLY A 56 17.24 -12.52 -12.87
N VAL A 57 17.48 -12.09 -11.62
CA VAL A 57 16.55 -11.24 -10.87
C VAL A 57 16.87 -9.78 -11.19
N VAL A 58 15.87 -9.04 -11.66
CA VAL A 58 16.00 -7.62 -11.95
C VAL A 58 15.59 -6.81 -10.73
N GLN A 59 16.41 -5.83 -10.37
CA GLN A 59 16.16 -4.90 -9.27
C GLN A 59 16.57 -3.49 -9.68
N PHE A 60 16.01 -2.48 -9.03
CA PHE A 60 16.59 -1.14 -9.10
C PHE A 60 17.96 -1.13 -8.41
N ASN A 61 18.85 -0.25 -8.87
CA ASN A 61 20.25 -0.20 -8.42
C ASN A 61 20.52 0.86 -7.35
N GLY A 62 19.49 1.46 -6.76
CA GLY A 62 19.60 2.52 -5.74
C GLY A 62 19.72 3.94 -6.30
N LYS A 63 19.93 4.10 -7.61
CA LYS A 63 19.88 5.42 -8.25
C LYS A 63 18.43 5.88 -8.38
N VAL A 64 18.23 7.16 -8.15
CA VAL A 64 16.96 7.85 -8.40
C VAL A 64 17.16 8.94 -9.45
N ARG A 65 16.07 9.32 -10.11
CA ARG A 65 16.05 10.34 -11.15
C ARG A 65 14.81 11.20 -11.00
N PHE A 66 15.02 12.51 -10.94
CA PHE A 66 13.94 13.50 -11.06
C PHE A 66 13.60 13.71 -12.53
N ASN A 67 12.31 13.72 -12.84
CA ASN A 67 11.78 13.94 -14.18
C ASN A 67 11.04 15.29 -14.18
N ASP A 68 11.81 16.38 -14.25
CA ASP A 68 11.29 17.76 -14.13
C ASP A 68 10.22 18.07 -15.18
N ASP A 69 10.41 17.60 -16.43
CA ASP A 69 9.45 17.71 -17.54
C ASP A 69 8.04 17.19 -17.23
N TRP A 70 7.91 16.40 -16.16
CA TRP A 70 6.69 15.71 -15.76
C TRP A 70 6.10 16.25 -14.46
N LEU A 71 6.76 17.18 -13.79
CA LEU A 71 6.36 17.73 -12.51
C LEU A 71 5.00 18.43 -12.59
N ASP A 72 4.76 19.21 -13.63
CA ASP A 72 3.53 19.99 -13.83
C ASP A 72 2.35 19.18 -14.41
N GLN A 73 2.50 17.87 -14.65
CA GLN A 73 1.43 17.05 -15.25
C GLN A 73 0.06 17.18 -14.55
N PRO A 74 -0.04 17.11 -13.20
CA PRO A 74 -1.31 17.27 -12.51
C PRO A 74 -1.99 18.63 -12.77
N LEU A 75 -1.21 19.69 -12.93
CA LEU A 75 -1.74 21.04 -13.22
C LEU A 75 -2.48 21.09 -14.57
N ARG A 76 -2.17 20.19 -15.49
CA ARG A 76 -2.80 20.12 -16.82
C ARG A 76 -4.11 19.33 -16.81
N TRP A 77 -4.40 18.59 -15.75
CA TRP A 77 -5.59 17.74 -15.63
C TRP A 77 -6.77 18.51 -15.01
N ARG A 78 -7.79 18.79 -15.83
CA ARG A 78 -8.97 19.55 -15.36
C ARG A 78 -9.99 18.72 -14.58
N LYS A 79 -10.20 17.45 -14.98
CA LYS A 79 -11.17 16.56 -14.32
C LYS A 79 -10.59 15.98 -13.03
N PRO A 80 -11.36 15.90 -11.93
CA PRO A 80 -10.94 15.18 -10.73
C PRO A 80 -10.44 13.77 -11.06
N ARG A 81 -9.39 13.35 -10.35
CA ARG A 81 -8.68 12.08 -10.55
C ARG A 81 -8.12 11.62 -9.22
N MET A 82 -8.11 10.31 -9.04
CA MET A 82 -7.30 9.61 -8.05
C MET A 82 -5.94 9.27 -8.69
N ILE A 83 -4.85 9.79 -8.15
CA ILE A 83 -3.52 9.78 -8.78
C ILE A 83 -2.53 9.03 -7.89
N PHE A 84 -1.98 7.92 -8.39
CA PHE A 84 -0.88 7.24 -7.71
C PHE A 84 0.46 7.93 -8.02
N VAL A 85 1.07 8.48 -6.98
CA VAL A 85 2.35 9.21 -7.04
C VAL A 85 3.51 8.23 -6.98
N CYS A 86 4.47 8.38 -7.88
CA CYS A 86 5.71 7.61 -7.95
C CYS A 86 5.50 6.08 -8.11
N ALA A 87 4.60 5.66 -9.00
CA ALA A 87 4.36 4.24 -9.27
C ALA A 87 5.61 3.41 -9.62
N HIS A 88 6.67 4.02 -10.16
CA HIS A 88 7.96 3.37 -10.44
C HIS A 88 9.14 3.89 -9.59
N ALA A 89 8.85 4.38 -8.38
CA ALA A 89 9.81 4.84 -7.39
C ALA A 89 9.26 4.64 -5.97
N ASP A 90 10.01 5.10 -4.97
CA ASP A 90 9.49 5.40 -3.64
C ASP A 90 9.79 6.88 -3.39
N LEU A 91 8.76 7.69 -3.13
CA LEU A 91 8.90 9.14 -2.92
C LEU A 91 9.85 9.46 -1.77
N PHE A 92 9.90 8.59 -0.76
CA PHE A 92 10.72 8.74 0.44
C PHE A 92 11.95 7.82 0.40
N HIS A 93 12.46 7.49 -0.79
CA HIS A 93 13.75 6.82 -0.94
C HIS A 93 14.90 7.69 -0.41
N GLU A 94 15.86 7.14 0.31
CA GLU A 94 17.00 7.82 0.95
C GLU A 94 17.77 8.78 0.00
N ASN A 95 17.93 8.38 -1.26
CA ASN A 95 18.61 9.19 -2.28
C ASN A 95 17.72 10.24 -2.97
N VAL A 96 16.43 10.35 -2.65
CA VAL A 96 15.58 11.44 -3.13
C VAL A 96 15.87 12.67 -2.28
N PRO A 97 16.35 13.78 -2.86
CA PRO A 97 16.51 15.03 -2.15
C PRO A 97 15.18 15.62 -1.69
N ASP A 98 15.23 16.30 -0.56
CA ASP A 98 14.07 16.89 0.10
C ASP A 98 13.42 18.03 -0.73
N ASP A 99 14.22 18.79 -1.48
CA ASP A 99 13.74 19.83 -2.41
C ASP A 99 12.93 19.25 -3.58
N TRP A 100 13.20 18.00 -4.00
CA TRP A 100 12.37 17.33 -5.01
C TRP A 100 11.00 16.96 -4.43
N ILE A 101 10.97 16.54 -3.17
CA ILE A 101 9.72 16.22 -2.47
C ILE A 101 8.91 17.51 -2.28
N ASP A 102 9.56 18.63 -1.93
CA ASP A 102 8.91 19.94 -1.76
C ASP A 102 8.18 20.37 -3.04
N LYS A 103 8.85 20.28 -4.20
CA LYS A 103 8.24 20.56 -5.52
C LYS A 103 7.03 19.68 -5.81
N ILE A 104 7.09 18.40 -5.47
CA ILE A 104 5.99 17.46 -5.68
C ILE A 104 4.81 17.82 -4.77
N PHE A 105 5.06 18.13 -3.50
CA PHE A 105 4.02 18.58 -2.56
C PHE A 105 3.41 19.93 -2.94
N ALA A 106 4.21 20.86 -3.48
CA ALA A 106 3.69 22.12 -4.01
C ALA A 106 2.69 21.89 -5.15
N VAL A 107 2.99 20.99 -6.09
CA VAL A 107 2.03 20.60 -7.15
C VAL A 107 0.77 19.96 -6.58
N MET A 108 0.90 19.08 -5.57
CA MET A 108 -0.27 18.45 -4.94
C MET A 108 -1.17 19.47 -4.24
N ALA A 109 -0.58 20.48 -3.59
CA ALA A 109 -1.30 21.58 -2.95
C ALA A 109 -2.02 22.47 -3.99
N LEU A 110 -1.38 22.73 -5.14
CA LEU A 110 -1.96 23.49 -6.25
C LEU A 110 -3.09 22.75 -7.00
N CYS A 111 -3.31 21.47 -6.71
CA CYS A 111 -4.29 20.63 -7.40
C CYS A 111 -5.35 20.05 -6.44
N PRO A 112 -6.13 20.89 -5.72
CA PRO A 112 -7.11 20.41 -4.73
C PRO A 112 -8.24 19.57 -5.35
N GLN A 113 -8.48 19.68 -6.66
CA GLN A 113 -9.44 18.86 -7.40
C GLN A 113 -9.02 17.40 -7.57
N HIS A 114 -7.75 17.05 -7.29
CA HIS A 114 -7.24 15.69 -7.40
C HIS A 114 -6.96 15.10 -6.03
N THR A 115 -7.13 13.78 -5.92
CA THR A 115 -6.69 13.00 -4.77
C THR A 115 -5.37 12.31 -5.10
N PHE A 116 -4.33 12.54 -4.32
CA PHE A 116 -3.02 11.95 -4.50
C PHE A 116 -2.80 10.81 -3.52
N GLN A 117 -2.46 9.63 -4.01
CA GLN A 117 -2.09 8.46 -3.21
C GLN A 117 -0.56 8.35 -3.20
N VAL A 118 0.02 8.45 -2.01
CA VAL A 118 1.46 8.29 -1.78
C VAL A 118 1.70 7.01 -1.00
N LEU A 119 2.32 6.01 -1.64
CA LEU A 119 2.63 4.72 -1.04
C LEU A 119 4.15 4.57 -0.86
N THR A 120 4.59 4.15 0.32
CA THR A 120 6.02 3.96 0.62
C THR A 120 6.30 2.68 1.39
N LYS A 121 7.54 2.17 1.28
CA LYS A 121 8.10 1.15 2.20
C LYS A 121 9.08 1.77 3.20
N ARG A 122 9.25 3.10 3.21
CA ARG A 122 10.15 3.88 4.07
C ARG A 122 9.37 4.88 4.95
N PRO A 123 8.48 4.38 5.81
CA PRO A 123 7.53 5.25 6.53
C PRO A 123 8.18 6.12 7.61
N GLU A 124 9.36 5.75 8.11
CA GLU A 124 10.12 6.59 9.04
C GLU A 124 10.53 7.92 8.38
N ARG A 125 11.06 7.86 7.14
CA ARG A 125 11.41 9.07 6.38
C ARG A 125 10.17 9.88 6.04
N MET A 126 9.08 9.23 5.63
CA MET A 126 7.79 9.88 5.42
C MET A 126 7.34 10.64 6.67
N LYS A 127 7.29 9.97 7.83
CA LYS A 127 6.90 10.58 9.10
C LYS A 127 7.79 11.78 9.42
N LYS A 128 9.12 11.64 9.30
CA LYS A 128 10.06 12.74 9.58
C LYS A 128 9.79 13.95 8.70
N TYR A 129 9.63 13.74 7.39
CA TYR A 129 9.39 14.81 6.42
C TYR A 129 8.02 15.47 6.65
N VAL A 130 6.96 14.67 6.72
CA VAL A 130 5.57 15.17 6.84
C VAL A 130 5.32 15.86 8.18
N SER A 131 5.91 15.37 9.27
CA SER A 131 5.77 16.01 10.59
C SER A 131 6.53 17.32 10.70
N ALA A 132 7.56 17.57 9.88
CA ALA A 132 8.27 18.85 9.88
C ALA A 132 7.34 20.02 9.45
N PHE A 133 6.39 19.75 8.56
CA PHE A 133 5.39 20.70 8.07
C PHE A 133 4.24 20.98 9.05
N THR A 134 4.31 20.46 10.27
CA THR A 134 3.45 20.97 11.36
C THR A 134 3.90 22.35 11.86
N ASP A 135 5.11 22.78 11.48
CA ASP A 135 5.57 24.15 11.59
C ASP A 135 5.14 24.95 10.34
N GLU A 136 4.19 25.87 10.53
CA GLU A 136 3.64 26.70 9.45
C GLU A 136 4.71 27.58 8.79
N ALA A 137 5.73 28.03 9.52
CA ALA A 137 6.80 28.85 8.95
C ALA A 137 7.68 28.02 8.01
N LEU A 138 8.00 26.78 8.40
CA LEU A 138 8.77 25.86 7.55
C LEU A 138 7.95 25.42 6.32
N GLN A 139 6.64 25.25 6.48
CA GLN A 139 5.72 24.99 5.37
C GLN A 139 5.75 26.12 4.36
N TRP A 140 5.61 27.36 4.84
CA TRP A 140 5.67 28.54 4.00
C TRP A 140 7.01 28.67 3.27
N GLU A 141 8.12 28.53 3.99
CA GLU A 141 9.47 28.61 3.40
C GLU A 141 9.64 27.57 2.29
N ARG A 142 9.39 26.29 2.56
CA ARG A 142 9.75 25.24 1.60
C ARG A 142 8.73 25.04 0.49
N LEU A 143 7.46 24.94 0.83
CA LEU A 143 6.40 24.69 -0.16
C LEU A 143 6.01 25.98 -0.88
N GLY A 144 6.04 27.13 -0.18
CA GLY A 144 5.83 28.44 -0.78
C GLY A 144 6.92 28.79 -1.78
N ASP A 145 8.20 28.57 -1.48
CA ASP A 145 9.28 28.81 -2.44
C ASP A 145 9.20 27.87 -3.65
N ALA A 146 8.94 26.57 -3.41
CA ALA A 146 8.79 25.60 -4.48
C ALA A 146 7.57 25.89 -5.38
N GLY A 147 6.44 26.25 -4.79
CA GLY A 147 5.22 26.66 -5.50
C GLY A 147 5.38 27.99 -6.22
N GLY A 148 6.06 28.94 -5.60
CA GLY A 148 6.43 30.23 -6.17
C GLY A 148 7.28 30.11 -7.42
N TRP A 149 8.23 29.17 -7.43
CA TRP A 149 8.99 28.83 -8.63
C TRP A 149 8.11 28.24 -9.76
N LEU A 150 7.06 27.50 -9.41
CA LEU A 150 6.17 26.84 -10.38
C LEU A 150 5.13 27.78 -11.00
N VAL A 151 4.46 28.61 -10.18
CA VAL A 151 3.29 29.41 -10.61
C VAL A 151 3.39 30.90 -10.23
N GLY A 152 4.46 31.31 -9.54
CA GLY A 152 4.61 32.64 -8.94
C GLY A 152 3.99 32.70 -7.53
N ASN A 153 4.66 33.42 -6.60
CA ASN A 153 4.29 33.43 -5.17
C ASN A 153 2.82 33.80 -4.92
N ARG A 154 2.32 34.84 -5.61
CA ARG A 154 0.93 35.31 -5.46
C ARG A 154 -0.11 34.26 -5.88
N ALA A 155 0.17 33.50 -6.94
CA ALA A 155 -0.74 32.44 -7.40
C ALA A 155 -0.74 31.23 -6.44
N TYR A 156 0.37 31.00 -5.74
CA TYR A 156 0.46 29.97 -4.71
C TYR A 156 -0.27 30.36 -3.42
N GLU A 157 -0.16 31.63 -3.01
CA GLU A 157 -0.94 32.22 -1.90
C GLU A 157 -2.44 32.06 -2.12
N ASP A 158 -2.90 32.45 -3.31
CA ASP A 158 -4.32 32.39 -3.69
C ASP A 158 -4.84 30.94 -3.77
N ALA A 159 -3.96 29.95 -3.95
CA ALA A 159 -4.30 28.53 -3.97
C ALA A 159 -4.50 27.91 -2.57
N GLY A 160 -4.28 28.68 -1.49
CA GLY A 160 -4.71 28.31 -0.13
C GLY A 160 -3.80 27.30 0.59
N ALA A 161 -2.49 27.34 0.37
CA ALA A 161 -1.54 26.45 1.05
C ALA A 161 -1.31 26.83 2.53
N ALA A 162 -2.31 26.58 3.39
CA ALA A 162 -2.20 26.69 4.85
C ALA A 162 -2.76 25.47 5.59
N GLN A 163 -3.52 24.59 4.93
CA GLN A 163 -4.06 23.40 5.59
C GLN A 163 -3.06 22.25 5.55
N TRP A 164 -2.51 21.89 6.71
CA TRP A 164 -1.67 20.72 6.88
C TRP A 164 -2.25 19.72 7.90
N PRO A 165 -2.24 18.41 7.62
CA PRO A 165 -1.83 17.77 6.36
C PRO A 165 -2.74 18.16 5.19
N LEU A 166 -2.22 18.12 3.96
CA LEU A 166 -2.99 18.41 2.75
C LEU A 166 -4.21 17.46 2.67
N PRO A 167 -5.47 17.96 2.63
CA PRO A 167 -6.66 17.13 2.65
C PRO A 167 -6.76 16.13 1.51
N ASN A 168 -6.19 16.50 0.37
CA ASN A 168 -6.23 15.72 -0.87
C ASN A 168 -5.03 14.78 -1.03
N VAL A 169 -4.14 14.66 -0.04
CA VAL A 169 -3.00 13.74 -0.05
C VAL A 169 -3.22 12.59 0.94
N TRP A 170 -3.27 11.38 0.40
CA TRP A 170 -3.47 10.14 1.14
C TRP A 170 -2.14 9.42 1.29
N PHE A 171 -1.79 9.07 2.52
CA PHE A 171 -0.56 8.37 2.82
C PHE A 171 -0.82 6.90 3.06
N GLY A 172 0.06 6.05 2.54
CA GLY A 172 -0.01 4.64 2.79
C GLY A 172 1.35 3.98 2.89
N VAL A 173 1.34 2.81 3.53
CA VAL A 173 2.51 1.95 3.64
C VAL A 173 2.22 0.60 3.00
N SER A 174 3.24 0.03 2.39
CA SER A 174 3.17 -1.32 1.85
C SER A 174 3.75 -2.31 2.85
N VAL A 175 3.06 -3.43 3.06
CA VAL A 175 3.47 -4.52 3.97
C VAL A 175 3.31 -5.84 3.24
N GLU A 176 4.13 -6.82 3.61
CA GLU A 176 4.14 -8.14 2.99
C GLU A 176 3.75 -9.24 3.97
N ASP A 177 3.95 -9.02 5.27
CA ASP A 177 3.80 -9.99 6.34
C ASP A 177 3.62 -9.26 7.69
N GLN A 178 3.40 -10.00 8.78
CA GLN A 178 3.22 -9.42 10.11
C GLN A 178 4.42 -8.57 10.56
N VAL A 179 5.65 -9.00 10.27
CA VAL A 179 6.87 -8.29 10.71
C VAL A 179 6.93 -6.90 10.09
N THR A 180 6.66 -6.81 8.79
CA THR A 180 6.61 -5.53 8.07
C THR A 180 5.40 -4.70 8.48
N ALA A 181 4.26 -5.32 8.80
CA ALA A 181 3.10 -4.64 9.36
C ALA A 181 3.40 -3.96 10.71
N ASP A 182 3.94 -4.72 11.66
CA ASP A 182 4.31 -4.25 13.00
C ASP A 182 5.38 -3.16 12.96
N THR A 183 6.28 -3.24 11.97
CA THR A 183 7.33 -2.23 11.81
C THR A 183 6.80 -0.95 11.15
N ARG A 184 5.94 -1.05 10.13
CA ARG A 184 5.62 0.09 9.24
C ARG A 184 4.34 0.82 9.59
N ILE A 185 3.29 0.09 10.00
CA ILE A 185 1.98 0.68 10.30
C ILE A 185 2.07 1.69 11.45
N PRO A 186 2.86 1.47 12.53
CA PRO A 186 2.98 2.47 13.58
C PRO A 186 3.47 3.84 13.10
N TYR A 187 4.45 3.88 12.19
CA TYR A 187 4.92 5.13 11.60
C TYR A 187 3.82 5.83 10.81
N LEU A 188 3.01 5.09 10.04
CA LEU A 188 1.87 5.66 9.29
C LEU A 188 0.82 6.27 10.23
N LEU A 189 0.45 5.55 11.30
CA LEU A 189 -0.51 6.03 12.29
C LEU A 189 -0.01 7.28 13.02
N ASP A 190 1.30 7.39 13.26
CA ASP A 190 1.91 8.58 13.86
C ASP A 190 2.15 9.73 12.86
N THR A 191 1.93 9.52 11.56
CA THR A 191 2.15 10.54 10.52
C THR A 191 0.89 11.42 10.38
N PRO A 192 1.02 12.76 10.35
CA PRO A 192 -0.09 13.65 9.99
C PRO A 192 -0.62 13.29 8.58
N ALA A 193 -1.88 12.87 8.49
CA ALA A 193 -2.46 12.40 7.24
C ALA A 193 -3.96 12.67 7.23
N ALA A 194 -4.49 13.07 6.06
CA ALA A 194 -5.94 13.16 5.84
C ALA A 194 -6.58 11.77 5.75
N VAL A 195 -5.90 10.86 5.03
CA VAL A 195 -6.28 9.44 4.92
C VAL A 195 -5.03 8.58 5.09
N ARG A 196 -5.17 7.49 5.83
CA ARG A 196 -4.15 6.45 6.04
C ARG A 196 -4.59 5.15 5.39
N PHE A 197 -3.86 4.66 4.40
CA PHE A 197 -4.18 3.40 3.75
C PHE A 197 -3.05 2.37 3.85
N LEU A 198 -3.43 1.09 3.85
CA LEU A 198 -2.49 -0.02 3.85
C LEU A 198 -2.52 -0.71 2.49
N SER A 199 -1.36 -1.00 1.93
CA SER A 199 -1.21 -1.91 0.79
C SER A 199 -0.51 -3.18 1.23
N ALA A 200 -1.29 -4.21 1.51
CA ALA A 200 -0.81 -5.56 1.77
C ALA A 200 -0.44 -6.24 0.44
N GLU A 201 0.63 -5.76 -0.20
CA GLU A 201 1.04 -6.12 -1.56
C GLU A 201 2.58 -6.10 -1.78
N PRO A 202 3.16 -7.20 -2.31
CA PRO A 202 2.54 -8.53 -2.37
C PRO A 202 2.34 -9.09 -0.96
N LEU A 203 1.20 -9.72 -0.69
CA LEU A 203 0.99 -10.42 0.57
C LEU A 203 1.71 -11.76 0.56
N LEU A 204 2.80 -11.86 1.33
CA LEU A 204 3.73 -12.99 1.41
C LEU A 204 3.62 -13.78 2.71
N GLY A 205 2.86 -13.27 3.68
CA GLY A 205 2.56 -13.94 4.94
C GLY A 205 1.28 -13.41 5.59
N PRO A 206 0.79 -14.03 6.67
CA PRO A 206 -0.39 -13.56 7.38
C PRO A 206 -0.15 -12.19 8.01
N VAL A 207 -1.21 -11.38 8.06
CA VAL A 207 -1.20 -10.05 8.68
C VAL A 207 -2.46 -9.87 9.52
N ASN A 208 -2.30 -9.74 10.82
CA ASN A 208 -3.35 -9.41 11.76
C ASN A 208 -3.43 -7.88 11.95
N LEU A 209 -4.52 -7.28 11.47
CA LEU A 209 -4.76 -5.83 11.56
C LEU A 209 -5.66 -5.40 12.72
N HIS A 210 -6.09 -6.32 13.59
CA HIS A 210 -7.12 -6.02 14.61
C HIS A 210 -6.78 -4.77 15.45
N GLU A 211 -5.53 -4.64 15.89
CA GLU A 211 -5.07 -3.47 16.65
C GLU A 211 -5.01 -2.20 15.80
N PHE A 212 -4.55 -2.32 14.55
CA PHE A 212 -4.32 -1.18 13.65
C PHE A 212 -5.60 -0.57 13.05
N LEU A 213 -6.66 -1.37 12.88
CA LEU A 213 -7.94 -0.89 12.35
C LEU A 213 -8.67 0.02 13.34
N LEU A 214 -8.60 -0.30 14.64
CA LEU A 214 -9.31 0.41 15.69
C LEU A 214 -8.50 1.55 16.32
N GLY A 215 -7.26 1.79 15.85
CA GLY A 215 -6.35 2.76 16.45
C GLY A 215 -5.92 2.38 17.88
N TYR A 216 -6.03 1.10 18.23
CA TYR A 216 -5.64 0.56 19.53
C TYR A 216 -4.21 0.00 19.45
N ARG A 217 -3.38 0.23 20.46
CA ARG A 217 -2.04 -0.36 20.55
C ARG A 217 -1.89 -1.04 21.91
N ALA A 218 -1.49 -2.30 21.97
CA ALA A 218 -1.04 -2.90 23.22
C ALA A 218 0.14 -2.08 23.80
N GLY A 219 0.04 -1.65 25.07
CA GLY A 219 1.00 -0.74 25.71
C GLY A 219 0.83 0.75 25.41
N HIS A 220 -0.06 1.10 24.48
CA HIS A 220 -0.57 2.45 24.24
C HIS A 220 -2.10 2.40 24.30
N PRO A 221 -2.70 2.17 25.50
CA PRO A 221 -4.10 2.51 25.67
C PRO A 221 -4.22 3.97 25.26
N ALA A 222 -5.29 4.34 24.57
CA ALA A 222 -5.68 5.73 24.45
C ALA A 222 -5.43 6.39 25.82
N LYS A 223 -4.40 7.24 25.92
CA LYS A 223 -3.95 7.75 27.21
C LYS A 223 -5.10 8.62 27.70
N CYS A 224 -5.82 8.14 28.71
CA CYS A 224 -6.58 9.06 29.53
C CYS A 224 -5.57 10.05 30.10
N VAL A 225 -5.66 11.31 29.69
CA VAL A 225 -4.83 12.40 30.22
C VAL A 225 -5.25 12.81 31.64
N CYS A 226 -6.19 12.07 32.24
CA CYS A 226 -6.72 12.30 33.57
C CYS A 226 -5.79 11.91 34.73
N GLY A 227 -4.65 11.26 34.46
CA GLY A 227 -3.64 10.96 35.49
C GLY A 227 -4.01 9.83 36.47
N HIS A 228 -5.04 9.03 36.20
CA HIS A 228 -5.45 7.89 37.04
C HIS A 228 -5.17 6.53 36.37
N PRO A 229 -4.95 5.45 37.15
CA PRO A 229 -4.80 4.10 36.61
C PRO A 229 -6.14 3.60 36.07
N HIS A 230 -6.18 3.15 34.82
CA HIS A 230 -7.34 2.44 34.26
C HIS A 230 -7.06 0.94 34.26
N GLY A 231 -7.78 0.20 35.09
CA GLY A 231 -7.78 -1.27 35.02
C GLY A 231 -8.54 -1.70 33.75
N PHE A 232 -7.87 -2.43 32.85
CA PHE A 232 -8.50 -3.02 31.67
C PHE A 232 -9.69 -3.90 32.07
N THR A 233 -10.90 -3.35 31.98
CA THR A 233 -12.15 -4.08 32.19
C THR A 233 -13.16 -3.71 31.10
N ARG A 234 -12.90 -4.27 29.89
CA ARG A 234 -13.76 -4.34 28.67
C ARG A 234 -14.22 -3.00 28.05
N CYS A 235 -14.14 -2.81 26.72
CA CYS A 235 -14.71 -3.69 25.70
C CYS A 235 -13.79 -3.93 24.48
N PRO A 236 -13.47 -5.21 24.15
CA PRO A 236 -12.66 -5.61 22.99
C PRO A 236 -13.48 -6.00 21.75
N ASN A 237 -14.75 -5.59 21.61
CA ASN A 237 -15.51 -5.78 20.37
C ASN A 237 -16.75 -4.89 20.38
N TYR A 238 -17.01 -4.16 19.30
CA TYR A 238 -18.11 -3.20 19.08
C TYR A 238 -17.96 -1.84 19.75
N GLY A 239 -17.83 -0.80 18.93
CA GLY A 239 -17.76 0.61 19.27
C GLY A 239 -19.00 1.20 19.95
N ARG A 240 -19.39 0.67 21.11
CA ARG A 240 -20.18 1.41 22.08
C ARG A 240 -19.29 1.77 23.25
N VAL A 241 -18.99 3.06 23.38
CA VAL A 241 -18.74 3.65 24.70
C VAL A 241 -19.99 3.30 25.50
N SER A 242 -19.90 2.37 26.44
CA SER A 242 -21.06 2.10 27.28
C SER A 242 -21.43 3.42 27.96
N LYS A 243 -22.70 3.84 27.85
CA LYS A 243 -23.23 4.94 28.67
C LYS A 243 -23.20 4.60 30.17
N GLN A 244 -22.68 3.42 30.55
CA GLN A 244 -22.79 2.80 31.86
C GLN A 244 -21.49 2.11 32.30
N ALA A 245 -20.32 2.59 31.90
CA ALA A 245 -19.07 2.20 32.56
C ALA A 245 -19.02 2.91 33.93
N SER A 246 -19.82 2.43 34.87
CA SER A 246 -19.88 2.93 36.23
C SER A 246 -18.71 2.36 37.03
N TRP A 247 -17.60 3.07 37.06
CA TRP A 247 -16.67 3.02 38.19
C TRP A 247 -17.25 3.83 39.36
N PRO A 248 -16.88 3.55 40.63
CA PRO A 248 -17.16 4.45 41.73
C PRO A 248 -16.37 5.75 41.50
N GLY A 249 -17.02 6.75 40.88
CA GLY A 249 -16.38 8.00 40.43
C GLY A 249 -16.89 8.56 39.09
N GLY A 250 -17.68 7.80 38.32
CA GLY A 250 -18.29 8.27 37.07
C GLY A 250 -17.39 8.15 35.83
N ALA A 251 -18.00 8.25 34.64
CA ALA A 251 -17.33 8.14 33.35
C ALA A 251 -16.24 9.22 33.17
N CYS A 252 -15.05 8.84 32.72
CA CYS A 252 -13.97 9.80 32.53
C CYS A 252 -14.27 10.75 31.37
N LYS A 253 -14.43 12.04 31.69
CA LYS A 253 -14.73 13.12 30.73
C LYS A 253 -13.50 13.65 29.99
N GLN A 254 -12.30 13.13 30.27
CA GLN A 254 -11.01 13.61 29.73
C GLN A 254 -10.36 12.61 28.76
N PHE A 255 -11.16 11.80 28.07
CA PHE A 255 -10.67 11.01 26.94
C PHE A 255 -10.29 11.97 25.82
N ARG A 256 -8.99 12.23 25.62
CA ARG A 256 -8.50 12.85 24.39
C ARG A 256 -8.02 11.72 23.50
N LYS A 257 -8.69 11.50 22.36
CA LYS A 257 -8.06 10.82 21.23
C LYS A 257 -6.73 11.56 20.99
N ALA A 258 -5.62 10.84 20.82
CA ALA A 258 -4.42 11.49 20.27
C ALA A 258 -4.84 12.20 18.96
N PRO A 259 -4.23 13.33 18.59
CA PRO A 259 -4.64 14.10 17.40
C PRO A 259 -4.62 13.28 16.09
N PHE A 260 -4.01 12.09 16.11
CA PHE A 260 -3.91 11.15 14.99
C PHE A 260 -4.47 9.74 15.31
N ALA A 261 -5.33 9.61 16.33
CA ALA A 261 -5.85 8.33 16.86
C ALA A 261 -6.95 7.66 16.01
N ASP A 262 -7.01 7.95 14.73
CA ASP A 262 -7.85 7.22 13.79
C ASP A 262 -6.98 6.15 13.13
N GLY A 263 -7.43 4.91 13.17
CA GLY A 263 -6.71 3.75 12.62
C GLY A 263 -6.52 3.83 11.10
N LEU A 264 -6.42 2.65 10.47
CA LEU A 264 -6.41 2.59 9.01
C LEU A 264 -7.78 2.98 8.44
N HIS A 265 -7.78 3.81 7.41
CA HIS A 265 -8.98 4.26 6.71
C HIS A 265 -9.32 3.41 5.49
N TRP A 266 -8.35 2.64 4.99
CA TRP A 266 -8.50 1.82 3.80
C TRP A 266 -7.44 0.72 3.77
N VAL A 267 -7.83 -0.49 3.37
CA VAL A 267 -6.92 -1.63 3.21
C VAL A 267 -7.05 -2.19 1.80
N ILE A 268 -5.92 -2.31 1.13
CA ILE A 268 -5.77 -2.92 -0.19
C ILE A 268 -4.97 -4.21 0.00
N ALA A 269 -5.42 -5.31 -0.61
CA ALA A 269 -4.70 -6.58 -0.59
C ALA A 269 -4.52 -7.14 -2.00
N GLY A 270 -3.39 -7.81 -2.24
CA GLY A 270 -3.12 -8.44 -3.52
C GLY A 270 -1.86 -9.29 -3.56
N GLY A 271 -1.87 -10.29 -4.44
CA GLY A 271 -0.76 -11.22 -4.64
C GLY A 271 0.30 -10.70 -5.62
N GLU A 272 1.46 -11.38 -5.61
CA GLU A 272 2.60 -11.01 -6.47
C GLU A 272 2.32 -11.34 -7.94
N SER A 273 2.72 -10.45 -8.84
CA SER A 273 2.56 -10.62 -10.29
C SER A 273 3.90 -10.75 -11.00
N GLY A 274 3.89 -11.41 -12.16
CA GLY A 274 5.07 -11.57 -13.01
C GLY A 274 5.57 -13.01 -13.09
N ARG A 275 6.68 -13.20 -13.80
CA ARG A 275 7.23 -14.53 -14.11
C ARG A 275 7.74 -15.28 -12.88
N LYS A 276 8.26 -14.55 -11.90
CA LYS A 276 8.81 -15.08 -10.65
C LYS A 276 7.90 -14.83 -9.45
N ALA A 277 6.62 -14.59 -9.69
CA ALA A 277 5.64 -14.36 -8.64
C ALA A 277 5.58 -15.52 -7.65
N ARG A 278 5.27 -15.21 -6.39
CA ARG A 278 4.96 -16.19 -5.33
C ARG A 278 3.44 -16.26 -5.10
N PRO A 279 2.89 -17.44 -4.81
CA PRO A 279 1.49 -17.60 -4.42
C PRO A 279 1.20 -16.95 -3.05
N MET A 280 -0.04 -16.52 -2.85
CA MET A 280 -0.56 -15.90 -1.61
C MET A 280 -1.63 -16.81 -1.01
N HIS A 281 -1.49 -17.21 0.25
CA HIS A 281 -2.47 -18.07 0.92
C HIS A 281 -3.86 -17.43 0.92
N PRO A 282 -4.96 -18.16 0.62
CA PRO A 282 -6.29 -17.57 0.54
C PRO A 282 -6.77 -17.07 1.90
N GLN A 283 -6.38 -17.75 2.98
CA GLN A 283 -6.82 -17.40 4.32
C GLN A 283 -6.25 -16.04 4.77
N TRP A 284 -5.05 -15.67 4.32
CA TRP A 284 -4.45 -14.37 4.66
C TRP A 284 -5.32 -13.21 4.16
N VAL A 285 -5.78 -13.28 2.91
CA VAL A 285 -6.60 -12.21 2.33
C VAL A 285 -8.06 -12.24 2.82
N ARG A 286 -8.61 -13.44 3.09
CA ARG A 286 -9.93 -13.58 3.71
C ARG A 286 -9.96 -12.97 5.11
N ASP A 287 -8.94 -13.24 5.92
CA ASP A 287 -8.80 -12.68 7.26
C ASP A 287 -8.70 -11.14 7.23
N LEU A 288 -7.94 -10.57 6.28
CA LEU A 288 -7.90 -9.12 6.06
C LEU A 288 -9.28 -8.55 5.71
N ARG A 289 -9.99 -9.16 4.77
CA ARG A 289 -11.35 -8.76 4.37
C ARG A 289 -12.28 -8.77 5.57
N ASP A 290 -12.33 -9.88 6.31
CA ASP A 290 -13.28 -10.10 7.39
C ASP A 290 -13.01 -9.13 8.55
N LYS A 291 -11.74 -8.87 8.87
CA LYS A 291 -11.35 -7.85 9.87
C LYS A 291 -11.72 -6.44 9.44
N CYS A 292 -11.52 -6.09 8.18
CA CYS A 292 -11.91 -4.78 7.65
C CYS A 292 -13.43 -4.61 7.71
N ALA A 293 -14.20 -5.63 7.31
CA ALA A 293 -15.66 -5.63 7.40
C ALA A 293 -16.13 -5.46 8.87
N ALA A 294 -15.52 -6.18 9.81
CA ALA A 294 -15.85 -6.07 11.24
C ALA A 294 -15.52 -4.69 11.83
N ALA A 295 -14.51 -4.00 11.28
CA ALA A 295 -14.09 -2.67 11.71
C ALA A 295 -14.74 -1.53 10.91
N GLU A 296 -15.62 -1.84 9.95
CA GLU A 296 -16.22 -0.87 9.01
C GLU A 296 -15.16 -0.06 8.22
N VAL A 297 -14.02 -0.69 7.94
CA VAL A 297 -12.95 -0.11 7.12
C VAL A 297 -13.10 -0.60 5.68
N PRO A 298 -13.14 0.28 4.67
CA PRO A 298 -13.16 -0.11 3.27
C PRO A 298 -12.02 -1.07 2.93
N PHE A 299 -12.36 -2.14 2.22
CA PHE A 299 -11.43 -3.16 1.76
C PHE A 299 -11.47 -3.27 0.23
N LEU A 300 -10.29 -3.24 -0.39
CA LEU A 300 -10.12 -3.47 -1.81
C LEU A 300 -9.27 -4.72 -2.04
N PHE A 301 -9.84 -5.72 -2.69
CA PHE A 301 -9.10 -6.86 -3.20
C PHE A 301 -8.68 -6.60 -4.64
N LYS A 302 -7.39 -6.29 -4.83
CA LYS A 302 -6.89 -5.90 -6.14
C LYS A 302 -6.84 -7.08 -7.10
N GLN A 303 -6.24 -8.19 -6.65
CA GLN A 303 -6.06 -9.42 -7.43
C GLN A 303 -5.28 -10.51 -6.68
N TRP A 304 -5.32 -11.74 -7.20
CA TRP A 304 -4.50 -12.87 -6.75
C TRP A 304 -3.03 -12.83 -7.20
N GLY A 305 -2.68 -11.99 -8.18
CA GLY A 305 -1.34 -11.97 -8.75
C GLY A 305 -1.22 -12.94 -9.93
N SER A 306 -0.17 -13.78 -9.98
CA SER A 306 0.00 -14.76 -11.07
C SER A 306 -0.54 -16.16 -10.77
N TYR A 307 -1.02 -16.41 -9.55
CA TYR A 307 -1.46 -17.72 -9.08
C TYR A 307 -2.94 -17.69 -8.73
N LEU A 308 -3.66 -18.78 -9.01
CA LEU A 308 -5.01 -19.02 -8.50
C LEU A 308 -4.99 -20.12 -7.45
N PRO A 309 -5.66 -19.96 -6.31
CA PRO A 309 -5.81 -21.04 -5.36
C PRO A 309 -6.69 -22.13 -5.94
N TRP A 310 -6.31 -23.37 -5.63
CA TRP A 310 -7.13 -24.50 -5.94
C TRP A 310 -8.25 -24.66 -4.90
N GLU A 311 -9.52 -24.68 -5.34
CA GLU A 311 -10.66 -24.93 -4.47
C GLU A 311 -11.34 -26.27 -4.82
N PRO A 312 -11.47 -27.21 -3.87
CA PRO A 312 -12.03 -28.55 -4.12
C PRO A 312 -13.47 -28.56 -4.64
N ALA A 313 -14.25 -27.51 -4.35
CA ALA A 313 -15.65 -27.42 -4.73
C ALA A 313 -15.85 -27.25 -6.26
N HIS A 314 -14.83 -26.79 -6.98
CA HIS A 314 -14.86 -26.59 -8.43
C HIS A 314 -13.63 -27.28 -9.01
N GLY A 315 -13.78 -28.53 -9.43
CA GLY A 315 -12.68 -29.32 -9.97
C GLY A 315 -11.91 -28.54 -11.04
N PRO A 316 -10.60 -28.29 -10.89
CA PRO A 316 -9.79 -27.64 -11.89
C PRO A 316 -9.62 -28.70 -12.96
N CYS A 317 -10.29 -28.51 -14.07
CA CYS A 317 -9.91 -29.28 -15.22
C CYS A 317 -8.51 -28.77 -15.61
N TRP A 318 -7.52 -29.66 -15.53
CA TRP A 318 -6.11 -29.31 -15.68
C TRP A 318 -5.84 -28.91 -17.11
N ARG A 319 -5.63 -27.63 -17.43
CA ARG A 319 -5.10 -27.30 -18.76
C ARG A 319 -3.62 -27.72 -18.84
N ALA A 320 -3.35 -28.91 -19.37
CA ALA A 320 -2.01 -29.34 -19.73
C ALA A 320 -1.37 -28.34 -20.71
N GLN A 321 -0.05 -28.39 -20.91
CA GLN A 321 0.66 -27.46 -21.82
C GLN A 321 0.12 -27.50 -23.27
N ASN A 322 -0.62 -28.56 -23.63
CA ASN A 322 -1.32 -28.73 -24.90
C ASN A 322 -2.72 -28.04 -24.95
N GLY A 323 -3.16 -27.40 -23.87
CA GLY A 323 -4.44 -26.71 -23.75
C GLY A 323 -5.65 -27.58 -23.38
N GLN A 324 -5.47 -28.89 -23.19
CA GLN A 324 -6.55 -29.83 -22.86
C GLN A 324 -6.77 -29.96 -21.36
N CYS A 325 -8.02 -30.18 -20.94
CA CYS A 325 -8.37 -30.45 -19.55
C CYS A 325 -8.16 -31.92 -19.18
N GLU A 326 -7.26 -32.18 -18.25
CA GLU A 326 -7.03 -33.50 -17.65
C GLU A 326 -7.58 -33.54 -16.21
N ASP A 327 -8.09 -34.68 -15.77
CA ASP A 327 -8.55 -34.90 -14.39
C ASP A 327 -7.40 -35.52 -13.59
N HIS A 328 -6.53 -34.71 -12.97
CA HIS A 328 -5.63 -35.24 -11.93
C HIS A 328 -6.28 -34.99 -10.57
N HIS A 329 -6.88 -36.04 -10.03
CA HIS A 329 -7.12 -36.17 -8.59
C HIS A 329 -5.81 -35.91 -7.86
N ILE A 330 -5.88 -35.21 -6.72
CA ILE A 330 -4.73 -34.85 -5.89
C ILE A 330 -3.82 -36.07 -5.70
N LEU A 331 -2.73 -36.11 -6.47
CA LEU A 331 -1.57 -36.85 -6.06
C LEU A 331 -0.94 -35.96 -4.99
N PHE A 332 -1.11 -36.35 -3.72
CA PHE A 332 -0.07 -36.14 -2.74
C PHE A 332 0.83 -37.37 -2.83
N PRO A 333 2.03 -37.32 -3.44
CA PRO A 333 3.00 -38.37 -3.21
C PRO A 333 4.36 -37.82 -2.81
N SER A 334 5.02 -38.63 -2.00
CA SER A 334 6.40 -38.65 -1.54
C SER A 334 7.51 -38.40 -2.58
N ASP A 335 7.19 -38.09 -3.84
CA ASP A 335 8.10 -38.25 -4.99
C ASP A 335 8.46 -36.89 -5.62
N TRP A 336 8.74 -35.92 -4.76
CA TRP A 336 8.93 -34.51 -5.08
C TRP A 336 10.25 -34.13 -5.79
N ASP A 337 11.08 -35.07 -6.29
CA ASP A 337 12.39 -34.68 -6.80
C ASP A 337 13.08 -35.71 -7.73
N THR A 338 12.67 -35.84 -8.99
CA THR A 338 13.49 -36.56 -9.99
C THR A 338 13.81 -35.79 -11.27
N ASP A 339 13.18 -34.65 -11.52
CA ASP A 339 13.55 -33.77 -12.63
C ASP A 339 13.70 -32.31 -12.14
N PRO A 340 14.93 -31.82 -11.94
CA PRO A 340 15.19 -30.46 -11.46
C PRO A 340 14.82 -29.37 -12.48
N THR A 341 14.33 -29.74 -13.67
CA THR A 341 13.87 -28.82 -14.72
C THR A 341 12.36 -28.81 -14.92
N TRP A 342 11.63 -29.71 -14.25
CA TRP A 342 10.18 -29.80 -14.34
C TRP A 342 9.52 -28.80 -13.37
N ASP A 343 8.85 -27.78 -13.94
CA ASP A 343 7.94 -26.88 -13.23
C ASP A 343 6.52 -27.29 -13.62
N ASP A 344 5.82 -27.98 -12.73
CA ASP A 344 4.42 -28.36 -12.89
C ASP A 344 3.47 -27.16 -12.92
N GLY A 345 4.00 -25.95 -12.71
CA GLY A 345 3.25 -24.72 -12.58
C GLY A 345 2.46 -24.66 -11.27
N LEU A 346 2.71 -25.58 -10.34
CA LEU A 346 2.07 -25.59 -9.04
C LEU A 346 2.88 -24.80 -8.02
N GLY A 347 2.14 -24.01 -7.25
CA GLY A 347 2.65 -23.39 -6.03
C GLY A 347 2.04 -24.08 -4.83
N PHE A 348 2.81 -24.24 -3.77
CA PHE A 348 2.29 -24.69 -2.49
C PHE A 348 2.51 -23.60 -1.45
N VAL A 349 1.48 -23.32 -0.68
CA VAL A 349 1.58 -22.47 0.52
C VAL A 349 0.99 -23.24 1.68
N ALA A 350 1.71 -23.27 2.80
CA ALA A 350 1.28 -23.90 4.03
C ALA A 350 1.01 -22.84 5.10
N GLU A 351 -0.03 -23.06 5.89
CA GLU A 351 -0.33 -22.29 7.10
C GLU A 351 -0.72 -23.29 8.21
N GLY A 352 0.20 -23.54 9.14
CA GLY A 352 0.04 -24.61 10.13
C GLY A 352 0.03 -26.00 9.48
N LEU A 353 -1.06 -26.75 9.64
CA LEU A 353 -1.25 -28.07 9.03
C LEU A 353 -2.01 -28.00 7.69
N GLU A 354 -2.54 -26.83 7.32
CA GLU A 354 -3.27 -26.63 6.07
C GLU A 354 -2.30 -26.38 4.92
N HIS A 355 -2.54 -27.06 3.80
CA HIS A 355 -1.76 -26.93 2.58
C HIS A 355 -2.70 -26.53 1.44
N PHE A 356 -2.38 -25.45 0.75
CA PHE A 356 -3.09 -25.03 -0.45
C PHE A 356 -2.22 -25.21 -1.68
N ALA A 357 -2.77 -25.90 -2.67
CA ALA A 357 -2.20 -25.97 -4.01
C ALA A 357 -2.66 -24.75 -4.83
N PHE A 358 -1.81 -24.29 -5.72
CA PHE A 358 -2.08 -23.15 -6.60
C PHE A 358 -1.65 -23.48 -8.01
N GLN A 359 -2.36 -22.95 -9.00
CA GLN A 359 -1.93 -23.01 -10.39
C GLN A 359 -1.44 -21.64 -10.86
N LYS A 360 -0.28 -21.61 -11.53
CA LYS A 360 0.24 -20.41 -12.18
C LYS A 360 -0.47 -20.15 -13.51
N VAL A 361 -1.49 -19.28 -13.46
CA VAL A 361 -2.31 -18.92 -14.64
C VAL A 361 -1.97 -17.55 -15.24
N GLY A 362 -1.19 -16.74 -14.50
CA GLY A 362 -0.82 -15.38 -14.88
C GLY A 362 -1.88 -14.32 -14.54
N LYS A 363 -1.45 -13.04 -14.49
CA LYS A 363 -2.24 -11.89 -13.98
C LYS A 363 -3.67 -11.83 -14.52
N GLY A 364 -3.82 -11.95 -15.84
CA GLY A 364 -5.12 -11.77 -16.49
C GLY A 364 -6.14 -12.86 -16.13
N ALA A 365 -5.68 -14.11 -16.02
CA ALA A 365 -6.54 -15.24 -15.69
C ALA A 365 -6.81 -15.36 -14.20
N ALA A 366 -5.86 -14.94 -13.35
CA ALA A 366 -6.03 -15.01 -11.90
C ALA A 366 -7.11 -14.07 -11.36
N GLY A 367 -7.38 -12.96 -12.05
CA GLY A 367 -8.52 -12.12 -11.77
C GLY A 367 -8.51 -11.46 -10.38
N ARG A 368 -9.67 -10.90 -10.01
CA ARG A 368 -9.85 -10.08 -8.80
C ARG A 368 -11.05 -10.47 -7.94
N THR A 369 -11.60 -11.65 -8.17
CA THR A 369 -12.70 -12.16 -7.35
C THR A 369 -12.12 -12.93 -6.17
N LEU A 370 -12.59 -12.61 -4.97
CA LEU A 370 -12.32 -13.36 -3.76
C LEU A 370 -13.65 -13.98 -3.33
N ASP A 371 -13.68 -15.32 -3.30
CA ASP A 371 -14.89 -16.12 -3.05
C ASP A 371 -16.05 -15.76 -4.00
N GLY A 372 -15.74 -15.58 -5.29
CA GLY A 372 -16.71 -15.24 -6.33
C GLY A 372 -17.18 -13.78 -6.34
N VAL A 373 -16.71 -12.95 -5.41
CA VAL A 373 -17.15 -11.55 -5.25
C VAL A 373 -16.00 -10.59 -5.50
N THR A 374 -16.29 -9.45 -6.14
CA THR A 374 -15.34 -8.34 -6.26
C THR A 374 -15.44 -7.44 -5.02
N HIS A 375 -14.30 -7.07 -4.44
CA HIS A 375 -14.21 -6.19 -3.28
C HIS A 375 -13.54 -4.89 -3.72
N ASP A 376 -14.32 -3.85 -4.00
CA ASP A 376 -13.86 -2.54 -4.50
C ASP A 376 -14.23 -1.41 -3.51
N GLY A 377 -13.97 -1.61 -2.21
CA GLY A 377 -14.22 -0.58 -1.21
C GLY A 377 -13.21 0.57 -1.32
N PHE A 378 -13.70 1.82 -1.25
CA PHE A 378 -12.87 3.04 -1.18
C PHE A 378 -13.30 3.89 0.02
N PRO A 379 -12.38 4.65 0.64
CA PRO A 379 -12.74 5.60 1.68
C PRO A 379 -13.53 6.77 1.08
N GLU A 380 -14.53 7.23 1.81
CA GLU A 380 -15.21 8.48 1.49
C GLU A 380 -14.22 9.64 1.65
N VAL A 381 -14.16 10.52 0.66
CA VAL A 381 -13.38 11.76 0.75
C VAL A 381 -14.06 12.61 1.82
N ARG A 382 -13.48 12.70 3.02
CA ARG A 382 -13.97 13.58 4.08
C ARG A 382 -13.86 15.03 3.57
N SER A 383 -15.00 15.64 3.28
CA SER A 383 -15.15 17.02 2.81
C SER A 383 -14.79 18.04 3.88
#